data_AF-A0A945VCL4-F1
#
_entry.id   AF-A0A945VCL4-F1
#
_cell.length_a   1.000
_cell.length_b   1.000
_cell.length_c   1.000
_cell.angle_alpha   90.00
_cell.angle_beta   90.00
_cell.angle_gamma   90.00
#
_symmetry.space_group_name_H-M   'P 1'
#
loop_
_entity.id
_entity.type
_entity.pdbx_description
1 polymer ?
#
loop_
_entity_poly.entity_id
_entity_poly.type
_entity_poly.pdbx_seq_one_letter_code
_entity_poly.pdbx_strand_id
1 'polypeptide(L)' 'MSDIADRVKKIVVEHLSVDEDKVIEGASFIDDLGADSLD' A
#
# COMPACT_ATOMS: atom_id res chain seq x y z
N MET A 1 -0.03 -18.52 -9.36
CA MET A 1 0.43 -17.28 -10.02
C MET A 1 0.53 -16.26 -8.91
N SER A 2 1.66 -15.56 -8.77
CA SER A 2 1.99 -14.83 -7.54
C SER A 2 1.11 -13.58 -7.43
N ASP A 3 0.22 -13.53 -6.45
CA ASP A 3 -0.55 -12.34 -6.09
C ASP A 3 0.37 -11.30 -5.44
N ILE A 4 1.15 -10.63 -6.29
CA ILE A 4 2.02 -9.53 -5.91
C ILE A 4 1.19 -8.42 -5.25
N ALA A 5 -0.04 -8.22 -5.74
CA ALA A 5 -1.00 -7.29 -5.16
C ALA A 5 -1.22 -7.57 -3.66
N ASP A 6 -1.50 -8.82 -3.27
CA ASP A 6 -1.75 -9.18 -1.87
C ASP A 6 -0.51 -9.02 -0.98
N ARG A 7 0.68 -9.34 -1.51
CA ARG A 7 1.94 -9.12 -0.79
C ARG A 7 2.20 -7.63 -0.60
N VAL A 8 2.04 -6.83 -1.65
CA VAL A 8 2.25 -5.38 -1.59
C VAL A 8 1.23 -4.76 -0.64
N LYS A 9 -0.04 -5.17 -0.71
CA LYS A 9 -1.12 -4.68 0.17
C LYS A 9 -0.80 -4.91 1.64
N LYS A 10 -0.41 -6.14 2.01
CA LYS A 10 0.01 -6.46 3.37
C LYS A 10 1.21 -5.64 3.84
N ILE A 11 2.24 -5.54 3.00
CA ILE A 11 3.45 -4.78 3.33
C ILE A 11 3.09 -3.31 3.55
N VAL A 12 2.26 -2.73 2.71
CA VAL A 12 1.85 -1.33 2.78
C VAL A 12 1.04 -1.06 4.05
N VAL A 13 0.06 -1.92 4.36
CA VAL A 13 -0.77 -1.81 5.56
C VAL A 13 0.07 -1.92 6.84
N GLU A 14 0.98 -2.88 6.87
CA GLU A 14 1.85 -3.13 8.03
C GLU A 14 2.92 -2.05 8.20
N HIS A 15 3.55 -1.63 7.10
CA HIS A 15 4.70 -0.72 7.14
C HIS A 15 4.28 0.76 7.25
N LEU A 16 3.21 1.15 6.57
CA LEU A 16 2.68 2.51 6.63
C LEU A 16 1.61 2.67 7.72
N SER A 17 1.22 1.58 8.41
CA SER A 17 0.13 1.58 9.39
C SER A 17 -1.15 2.23 8.85
N VAL A 18 -1.44 1.94 7.58
CA VAL A 18 -2.63 2.43 6.85
C VAL A 18 -3.65 1.32 6.73
N ASP A 19 -4.93 1.66 6.79
CA ASP A 19 -6.00 0.66 6.65
C ASP A 19 -6.04 0.04 5.25
N GLU A 20 -6.34 -1.26 5.17
CA GLU A 20 -6.54 -1.96 3.89
C GLU A 20 -7.58 -1.29 3.00
N ASP A 21 -8.57 -0.63 3.61
CA ASP A 21 -9.62 0.12 2.94
C ASP A 21 -9.11 1.37 2.21
N LYS A 22 -7.96 1.91 2.63
CA LYS A 22 -7.27 3.00 1.93
C LYS A 22 -6.37 2.49 0.81
N VAL A 23 -5.97 1.22 0.84
CA VAL A 23 -5.12 0.60 -0.20
C VAL A 23 -6.02 0.10 -1.33
N ILE A 24 -6.58 1.05 -2.09
CA ILE A 24 -7.34 0.77 -3.31
C ILE A 24 -6.43 0.85 -4.54
N GLU A 25 -6.78 0.15 -5.64
CA GLU A 25 -5.95 0.13 -6.86
C GLU A 25 -5.75 1.53 -7.49
N GLY A 26 -6.61 2.49 -7.16
CA GLY A 26 -6.50 3.89 -7.60
C GLY A 26 -5.88 4.85 -6.59
N ALA A 27 -5.45 4.37 -5.42
CA ALA A 27 -4.83 5.21 -4.40
C ALA A 27 -3.39 5.54 -4.78
N SER A 28 -3.00 6.80 -4.59
CA SER A 28 -1.61 7.24 -4.73
C SER A 28 -0.84 6.81 -3.48
N PHE A 29 0.18 5.96 -3.63
CA PHE A 29 1.03 5.57 -2.50
C PHE A 29 1.67 6.78 -1.81
N ILE A 30 1.98 7.83 -2.57
CA ILE A 30 2.64 9.03 -2.06
C ILE A 30 1.62 9.98 -1.43
N ASP A 31 0.54 10.31 -2.15
CA ASP A 31 -0.41 11.34 -1.71
C ASP A 31 -1.47 10.81 -0.73
N ASP A 32 -1.97 9.59 -0.96
CA ASP A 32 -3.07 9.02 -0.16
C ASP A 32 -2.56 8.15 1.00
N LEU A 33 -1.41 7.48 0.81
CA LEU A 33 -0.82 6.60 1.81
C LEU A 33 0.42 7.19 2.49
N GLY A 34 0.90 8.36 2.06
CA GLY A 34 2.03 9.04 2.70
C GLY A 34 3.34 8.24 2.64
N ALA A 35 3.47 7.34 1.66
CA ALA A 35 4.71 6.65 1.36
C ALA A 35 5.66 7.66 0.70
N ASP A 36 6.25 8.52 1.52
CA ASP A 36 7.22 9.53 1.10
C ASP A 36 8.44 8.78 0.55
N SER A 37 8.43 8.56 -0.77
CA SER A 37 9.38 7.76 -1.56
C SER A 37 9.80 6.43 -0.91
N LEU A 38 9.09 5.36 -1.25
CA LEU A 38 9.46 3.96 -1.01
C LEU A 38 10.91 3.69 -1.49
N ASP A 39 11.87 3.86 -0.58
CA ASP A 39 13.17 3.16 -0.57
C ASP A 39 12.96 1.73 -0.04
#